data_AF-Q1YWU5-F1
#
_entry.id   AF-Q1YWU5-F1
#
_cell.length_a   1.000
_cell.length_b   1.000
_cell.length_c   1.000
_cell.angle_alpha   90.00
_cell.angle_beta   90.00
_cell.angle_gamma   90.00
#
_symmetry.space_group_name_H-M   'P 1'
#
loop_
_entity.id
_entity.type
_entity.pdbx_description
1 polymer ?
#
loop_
_entity_poly.entity_id
_entity_poly.type
_entity_poly.pdbx_seq_one_letter_code
_entity_poly.pdbx_strand_id
1 'polypeptide(L)'
;MNSPLSSKSITFIKSLHALSKTSKIILFITISLIFSLHMILSVWFKDFTWLAAFGALLSIFGLLTSFSYSFPLVKVNPRDLDETQKGEIYFRGGSALAEIIEGKKEIDKIKESNINSALEKYRNISLYFILTVLGTLIWAYAGFLNLVLYK
;
A
#
# COMPACT_ATOMS: atom_id res chain seq x y z
N MET A 1 2.20 -29.45 -0.51
CA MET A 1 1.87 -29.66 0.91
C MET A 1 2.13 -28.34 1.62
N ASN A 2 1.09 -27.53 1.87
CA ASN A 2 1.25 -26.19 2.42
C ASN A 2 1.44 -26.31 3.94
N SER A 3 2.62 -25.96 4.45
CA SER A 3 2.83 -25.86 5.90
C SER A 3 1.89 -24.79 6.48
N PRO A 4 1.18 -25.06 7.59
CA PRO A 4 0.35 -24.05 8.22
C PRO A 4 1.23 -22.86 8.64
N LEU A 5 0.85 -21.65 8.21
CA LEU A 5 1.48 -20.40 8.62
C LEU A 5 1.50 -20.33 10.15
N SER A 6 2.67 -20.11 10.76
CA SER A 6 2.79 -20.03 12.21
C SER A 6 1.94 -18.88 12.76
N SER A 7 1.43 -19.00 14.00
CA SER A 7 0.55 -17.96 14.58
C SER A 7 1.22 -16.58 14.61
N LYS A 8 2.55 -16.53 14.76
CA LYS A 8 3.36 -15.29 14.67
C LYS A 8 3.23 -14.62 13.29
N SER A 9 3.27 -15.41 12.23
CA SER A 9 3.14 -14.92 10.84
C SER A 9 1.75 -14.33 10.60
N ILE A 10 0.71 -14.97 11.15
CA ILE A 10 -0.67 -14.48 11.07
C ILE A 10 -0.83 -13.16 11.82
N THR A 11 -0.28 -13.04 13.04
CA THR A 11 -0.31 -11.79 13.82
C THR A 11 0.43 -10.66 13.11
N PHE A 12 1.57 -10.95 12.49
CA PHE A 12 2.33 -9.97 11.71
C PHE A 12 1.57 -9.47 10.47
N ILE A 13 0.92 -10.36 9.73
CA ILE A 13 0.08 -9.97 8.58
C ILE A 13 -1.11 -9.11 9.05
N LYS A 14 -1.72 -9.45 10.19
CA LYS A 14 -2.82 -8.65 10.77
C LYS A 14 -2.37 -7.26 11.19
N SER A 15 -1.19 -7.10 11.79
CA SER A 15 -0.68 -5.79 12.19
C SER A 15 -0.32 -4.92 10.98
N LEU A 16 0.29 -5.49 9.94
CA LEU A 16 0.52 -4.81 8.67
C LEU A 16 -0.79 -4.35 8.01
N HIS A 17 -1.81 -5.22 8.01
CA HIS A 17 -3.13 -4.87 7.50
C HIS A 17 -3.81 -3.77 8.34
N ALA A 18 -3.61 -3.74 9.66
CA ALA A 18 -4.12 -2.67 10.50
C ALA A 18 -3.45 -1.32 10.20
N LEU A 19 -2.12 -1.30 10.01
CA LEU A 19 -1.39 -0.10 9.58
C LEU A 19 -1.86 0.40 8.20
N SER A 20 -2.19 -0.54 7.31
CA SER A 20 -2.72 -0.21 5.99
C SER A 20 -3.99 0.63 6.09
N LYS A 21 -4.84 0.38 7.10
CA LYS A 21 -6.10 1.10 7.34
C LYS A 21 -5.93 2.45 8.03
N THR A 22 -4.73 2.85 8.43
CA THR A 22 -4.49 4.16 9.04
C THR A 22 -4.78 5.28 8.05
N SER A 23 -5.35 6.39 8.52
CA SER A 23 -5.56 7.58 7.68
C SER A 23 -4.26 8.02 7.01
N LYS A 24 -4.32 8.32 5.72
CA LYS A 24 -3.18 8.82 4.94
C LYS A 24 -2.58 10.08 5.56
N ILE A 25 -3.42 10.94 6.14
CA ILE A 25 -2.98 12.16 6.81
C ILE A 25 -2.12 11.81 8.03
N ILE A 26 -2.60 10.90 8.88
CA ILE A 26 -1.86 10.44 10.06
C ILE A 26 -0.54 9.81 9.63
N LEU A 27 -0.56 8.97 8.58
CA LEU A 27 0.65 8.36 8.04
C LEU A 27 1.69 9.42 7.61
N PHE A 28 1.29 10.43 6.82
CA PHE A 28 2.21 11.48 6.38
C PHE A 28 2.74 12.31 7.56
N ILE A 29 1.89 12.61 8.55
CA ILE A 29 2.32 13.29 9.77
C ILE A 29 3.37 12.45 10.51
N THR A 30 3.12 11.15 10.70
CA THR A 30 4.06 10.25 11.36
C THR A 30 5.39 10.16 10.61
N ILE A 31 5.36 9.98 9.28
CA ILE A 31 6.57 9.96 8.45
C ILE A 31 7.33 11.28 8.58
N SER A 32 6.63 12.41 8.51
CA SER A 32 7.24 13.74 8.63
C SER A 32 7.88 13.97 10.00
N LEU A 33 7.24 13.53 11.09
CA LEU A 33 7.80 13.64 12.44
C LEU A 33 9.08 12.80 12.59
N ILE A 34 9.05 11.56 12.11
CA ILE A 34 10.21 10.66 12.14
C ILE A 34 11.34 11.25 11.28
N PHE A 35 11.03 11.78 10.09
CA PHE A 35 12.00 12.44 9.22
C PHE A 35 12.65 13.63 9.93
N SER A 36 11.86 14.52 10.52
CA SER A 36 12.36 15.70 11.24
C SER A 36 13.29 15.30 12.39
N LEU A 37 12.94 14.24 13.14
CA LEU A 37 13.82 13.72 14.20
C LEU A 37 15.17 13.27 13.64
N HIS A 38 15.18 12.47 12.56
CA HIS A 38 16.43 12.00 11.96
C HIS A 38 17.24 13.13 11.33
N MET A 39 16.59 14.16 10.78
CA MET A 39 17.24 15.38 10.30
C MET A 39 17.91 16.15 11.45
N ILE A 40 17.22 16.34 12.57
CA ILE A 40 17.78 17.01 13.76
C ILE A 40 18.99 16.22 14.28
N LEU A 41 18.89 14.90 14.40
CA LEU A 41 20.00 14.04 14.81
C LEU A 41 21.18 14.14 13.83
N SER A 42 20.91 14.14 12.53
CA SER A 42 21.95 14.27 11.50
C SER A 42 22.74 15.56 11.64
N VAL A 43 22.05 16.68 11.86
CA VAL A 43 22.68 18.00 12.03
C VAL A 43 23.42 18.11 13.36
N TRP A 44 22.83 17.63 14.46
CA TRP A 44 23.43 17.72 15.79
C TRP A 44 24.71 16.88 15.87
N PHE A 45 24.67 15.63 15.41
CA PHE A 45 25.83 14.74 15.40
C PHE A 45 26.78 14.97 14.22
N LYS A 46 26.44 15.87 13.29
CA LYS A 46 27.17 16.10 12.04
C LYS A 46 27.42 14.79 11.28
N ASP A 47 26.41 13.94 11.23
CA ASP A 47 26.49 12.62 10.60
C ASP A 47 25.18 12.30 9.89
N PHE A 48 25.18 12.35 8.56
CA PHE A 48 24.02 12.00 7.76
C PHE A 48 23.70 10.50 7.75
N THR A 49 24.46 9.65 8.45
CA THR A 49 24.10 8.24 8.66
C THR A 49 22.75 8.10 9.37
N TRP A 50 22.37 9.06 10.23
CA TRP A 50 21.02 9.11 10.82
C TRP A 50 19.94 9.30 9.75
N LEU A 51 20.14 10.22 8.81
CA LEU A 51 19.24 10.40 7.67
C LEU A 51 19.21 9.17 6.76
N ALA A 52 20.36 8.52 6.57
CA ALA A 52 20.47 7.29 5.81
C ALA A 52 19.60 6.17 6.42
N ALA A 53 19.64 6.01 7.75
CA ALA A 53 18.83 5.06 8.49
C ALA A 53 17.33 5.32 8.32
N PHE A 54 16.90 6.59 8.32
CA PHE A 54 15.51 6.94 7.99
C PHE A 54 15.14 6.49 6.57
N GLY A 55 15.99 6.75 5.58
CA GLY A 55 15.76 6.31 4.20
C GLY A 55 15.58 4.79 4.09
N ALA A 56 16.44 4.01 4.76
CA ALA A 56 16.33 2.56 4.81
C ALA A 56 15.01 2.10 5.45
N LEU A 57 14.63 2.72 6.58
CA LEU A 57 13.36 2.44 7.27
C LEU A 57 12.15 2.74 6.39
N LEU A 58 12.12 3.91 5.74
CA LEU A 58 11.05 4.31 4.83
C LEU A 58 10.94 3.36 3.63
N SER A 59 12.09 2.89 3.13
CA SER A 59 12.17 1.93 2.02
C SER A 59 11.46 0.62 2.35
N ILE A 60 11.87 0.02 3.47
CA ILE A 60 11.34 -1.26 3.96
C ILE A 60 9.86 -1.12 4.32
N PHE A 61 9.47 -0.01 4.96
CA PHE A 61 8.08 0.27 5.30
C PHE A 61 7.19 0.33 4.05
N GLY A 62 7.59 1.11 3.04
CA GLY A 62 6.87 1.20 1.76
C GLY A 62 6.75 -0.16 1.07
N LEU A 63 7.81 -0.97 1.11
CA LEU A 63 7.84 -2.27 0.44
C LEU A 63 6.88 -3.26 1.12
N LEU A 64 6.98 -3.39 2.44
CA LEU A 64 6.10 -4.26 3.24
C LEU A 64 4.63 -3.86 3.11
N THR A 65 4.34 -2.57 3.10
CA THR A 65 2.95 -2.08 3.00
C THR A 65 2.40 -2.30 1.59
N SER A 66 3.23 -2.13 0.55
CA SER A 66 2.86 -2.45 -0.83
C SER A 66 2.47 -3.92 -0.99
N PHE A 67 3.27 -4.83 -0.42
CA PHE A 67 2.94 -6.26 -0.40
C PHE A 67 1.65 -6.56 0.37
N SER A 68 1.43 -5.87 1.49
CA SER A 68 0.22 -6.04 2.32
C SER A 68 -1.05 -5.62 1.59
N TYR A 69 -0.98 -4.59 0.74
CA TYR A 69 -2.10 -4.18 -0.12
C TYR A 69 -2.26 -5.05 -1.37
N SER A 70 -1.17 -5.67 -1.82
CA SER A 70 -1.18 -6.53 -3.01
C SER A 70 -1.90 -7.85 -2.78
N PHE A 71 -2.10 -8.28 -1.53
CA PHE A 71 -2.74 -9.55 -1.20
C PHE A 71 -4.13 -9.36 -0.54
N PRO A 72 -5.18 -10.07 -0.99
CA PRO A 72 -5.23 -10.89 -2.20
C PRO A 72 -5.21 -10.01 -3.46
N LEU A 73 -4.60 -10.51 -4.53
CA LEU A 73 -4.61 -9.86 -5.84
C LEU A 73 -6.07 -9.65 -6.25
N VAL A 74 -6.46 -8.38 -6.43
CA VAL A 74 -7.80 -8.07 -6.93
C VAL A 74 -7.82 -8.41 -8.41
N LYS A 75 -8.45 -9.54 -8.73
CA LYS A 75 -8.84 -9.86 -10.10
C LYS A 75 -10.06 -8.99 -10.42
N VAL A 76 -9.85 -7.92 -11.17
CA VAL A 76 -10.95 -7.20 -11.81
C VAL A 76 -11.61 -8.19 -12.77
N ASN A 77 -12.91 -8.45 -12.61
CA ASN A 77 -13.63 -9.25 -13.57
C ASN A 77 -13.73 -8.43 -14.86
N PRO A 78 -13.29 -8.93 -16.03
CA PRO A 78 -13.39 -8.18 -17.28
C PRO A 78 -14.81 -7.68 -17.56
N ARG A 79 -15.83 -8.46 -17.14
CA ARG A 79 -17.25 -8.07 -17.27
C ARG A 79 -17.63 -6.83 -16.46
N ASP A 80 -16.86 -6.47 -15.43
CA ASP A 80 -17.09 -5.25 -14.67
C ASP A 80 -16.70 -4.01 -15.49
N LEU A 81 -15.83 -4.16 -16.49
CA LEU A 81 -15.39 -3.08 -17.39
C LEU A 81 -16.34 -2.89 -18.58
N ASP A 82 -17.17 -3.90 -18.89
CA ASP A 82 -18.09 -3.87 -20.02
C ASP A 82 -19.38 -3.09 -19.69
N GLU A 83 -19.88 -2.34 -20.66
CA GLU A 83 -21.18 -1.67 -20.54
C GLU A 83 -22.30 -2.66 -20.26
N THR A 84 -23.16 -2.32 -19.30
CA THR A 84 -24.28 -3.20 -18.95
C THR A 84 -25.33 -3.24 -20.06
N GLN A 85 -25.57 -4.43 -20.58
CA GLN A 85 -26.52 -4.67 -21.66
C GLN A 85 -27.96 -4.76 -21.13
N LYS A 86 -28.93 -4.46 -21.99
CA LYS A 86 -30.35 -4.54 -21.65
C LYS A 86 -30.75 -6.01 -21.44
N GLY A 87 -31.24 -6.35 -20.25
CA GLY A 87 -31.57 -7.73 -19.87
C GLY A 87 -30.38 -8.54 -19.37
N GLU A 88 -29.22 -7.91 -19.15
CA GLU A 88 -28.08 -8.56 -18.50
C GLU A 88 -28.43 -8.96 -17.06
N ILE A 89 -27.99 -10.16 -16.70
CA ILE A 89 -28.12 -10.72 -15.36
C ILE A 89 -26.71 -10.80 -14.77
N TYR A 90 -26.52 -10.15 -13.62
CA TYR A 90 -25.23 -10.15 -12.94
C TYR A 90 -25.25 -11.15 -11.78
N PHE A 91 -24.27 -12.04 -11.75
CA PHE A 91 -24.12 -13.05 -10.70
C PHE A 91 -23.07 -12.60 -9.70
N ARG A 92 -23.50 -12.30 -8.48
CA ARG A 92 -22.60 -11.85 -7.40
C ARG A 92 -22.14 -13.03 -6.56
N GLY A 93 -20.83 -13.27 -6.55
CA GLY A 93 -20.19 -14.38 -5.83
C GLY A 93 -20.02 -15.60 -6.72
N GLY A 94 -18.78 -16.06 -6.91
CA GLY A 94 -18.43 -17.11 -7.88
C GLY A 94 -18.79 -18.55 -7.47
N SER A 95 -19.97 -18.79 -6.89
CA SER A 95 -20.43 -20.12 -6.48
C SER A 95 -21.90 -20.38 -6.83
N ALA A 96 -22.37 -21.61 -6.59
CA ALA A 96 -23.74 -22.06 -6.85
C ALA A 96 -24.85 -21.32 -6.06
N LEU A 97 -24.47 -20.39 -5.16
CA LEU A 97 -25.37 -19.52 -4.39
C LEU A 97 -25.19 -18.04 -4.78
N ALA A 98 -24.79 -17.78 -6.03
CA ALA A 98 -24.63 -16.41 -6.51
C ALA A 98 -25.96 -15.64 -6.41
N GLU A 99 -25.91 -14.46 -5.82
CA GLU A 99 -27.05 -13.54 -5.82
C GLU A 99 -27.28 -13.06 -7.26
N ILE A 100 -28.51 -13.27 -7.75
CA ILE A 100 -28.94 -12.85 -9.08
C ILE A 100 -29.40 -11.41 -8.97
N ILE A 101 -28.74 -10.52 -9.71
CA ILE A 101 -29.03 -9.08 -9.68
C ILE A 101 -29.49 -8.69 -11.08
N GLU A 102 -30.71 -8.17 -11.13
CA GLU A 102 -31.39 -7.77 -12.35
C GLU A 102 -31.60 -6.26 -12.35
N GLY A 103 -31.39 -5.63 -13.50
CA GLY A 103 -31.61 -4.21 -13.67
C GLY A 103 -30.32 -3.41 -13.82
N LYS A 104 -30.25 -2.69 -14.95
CA LYS A 104 -29.06 -1.95 -15.39
C LYS A 104 -28.44 -1.09 -14.28
N LYS A 105 -29.27 -0.34 -13.55
CA LYS A 105 -28.80 0.61 -12.52
C LYS A 105 -28.12 -0.08 -11.32
N GLU A 106 -28.58 -1.27 -10.94
CA GLU A 106 -28.00 -2.01 -9.81
C GLU A 106 -26.72 -2.73 -10.22
N ILE A 107 -26.70 -3.31 -11.41
CA ILE A 107 -25.51 -3.91 -12.02
C ILE A 107 -24.42 -2.86 -12.19
N ASP A 108 -24.74 -1.69 -12.76
CA ASP A 108 -23.79 -0.59 -12.95
C ASP A 108 -23.15 -0.16 -11.63
N LYS A 109 -23.95 -0.01 -10.56
CA LYS A 109 -23.44 0.34 -9.22
C LYS A 109 -22.47 -0.70 -8.66
N ILE A 110 -22.72 -1.99 -8.91
CA ILE A 110 -21.86 -3.06 -8.41
C ILE A 110 -20.55 -3.11 -9.19
N LYS A 111 -20.63 -3.03 -10.52
CA LYS A 111 -19.45 -2.95 -11.39
C LYS A 111 -18.58 -1.75 -11.00
N GLU A 112 -19.19 -0.58 -10.84
CA GLU A 112 -18.50 0.64 -10.41
C GLU A 112 -17.86 0.48 -9.02
N SER A 113 -18.57 -0.11 -8.05
CA SER A 113 -18.03 -0.37 -6.72
C SER A 113 -16.82 -1.32 -6.72
N ASN A 114 -16.89 -2.40 -7.52
CA ASN A 114 -15.78 -3.34 -7.69
C ASN A 114 -14.55 -2.67 -8.31
N ILE A 115 -14.76 -1.89 -9.38
CA ILE A 115 -13.70 -1.12 -10.04
C ILE A 115 -13.08 -0.12 -9.07
N ASN A 116 -13.89 0.67 -8.36
CA ASN A 116 -13.41 1.67 -7.41
C ASN A 116 -12.61 1.03 -6.27
N SER A 117 -13.05 -0.13 -5.76
CA SER A 117 -12.29 -0.88 -4.75
C SER A 117 -10.94 -1.38 -5.29
N ALA A 118 -10.91 -1.86 -6.54
CA ALA A 118 -9.66 -2.29 -7.19
C ALA A 118 -8.71 -1.10 -7.39
N LEU A 119 -9.21 0.00 -7.94
CA LEU A 119 -8.45 1.23 -8.18
C LEU A 119 -7.89 1.79 -6.88
N GLU A 120 -8.66 1.79 -5.79
CA GLU A 120 -8.19 2.25 -4.50
C GLU A 120 -7.00 1.42 -4.00
N LYS A 121 -7.04 0.09 -4.14
CA LYS A 121 -5.91 -0.77 -3.78
C LYS A 121 -4.68 -0.46 -4.63
N TYR A 122 -4.81 -0.39 -5.95
CA TYR A 122 -3.68 -0.08 -6.84
C TYR A 122 -3.09 1.31 -6.57
N ARG A 123 -3.94 2.30 -6.28
CA ARG A 123 -3.51 3.64 -5.86
C ARG A 123 -2.68 3.58 -4.57
N ASN A 124 -3.13 2.79 -3.59
CA ASN A 124 -2.39 2.62 -2.34
C ASN A 124 -1.05 1.91 -2.59
N ILE A 125 -1.03 0.80 -3.33
CA ILE A 125 0.22 0.11 -3.73
C ILE A 125 1.21 1.09 -4.38
N SER A 126 0.74 1.89 -5.33
CA SER A 126 1.58 2.88 -6.02
C SER A 126 2.16 3.92 -5.06
N LEU A 127 1.35 4.43 -4.12
CA LEU A 127 1.81 5.37 -3.10
C LEU A 127 2.93 4.76 -2.23
N TYR A 128 2.74 3.55 -1.74
CA TYR A 128 3.74 2.90 -0.89
C TYR A 128 5.01 2.51 -1.67
N PHE A 129 4.87 2.18 -2.96
CA PHE A 129 6.01 1.96 -3.84
C PHE A 129 6.82 3.26 -4.06
N ILE A 130 6.15 4.40 -4.24
CA ILE A 130 6.81 5.71 -4.29
C ILE A 130 7.56 6.00 -2.99
N LEU A 131 6.98 5.69 -1.82
CA LEU A 131 7.69 5.82 -0.54
C LEU A 131 8.95 4.94 -0.50
N THR A 132 8.90 3.73 -1.07
CA THR A 132 10.08 2.88 -1.19
C THR A 132 11.17 3.56 -2.01
N VAL A 133 10.83 4.06 -3.20
CA VAL A 133 11.79 4.75 -4.07
C VAL A 133 12.39 5.97 -3.36
N LEU A 134 11.57 6.82 -2.74
CA LEU A 134 12.04 7.98 -1.98
C LEU A 134 12.97 7.59 -0.84
N GLY A 135 12.61 6.55 -0.07
CA GLY A 135 13.46 6.02 0.99
C GLY A 135 14.83 5.58 0.45
N THR A 136 14.85 4.87 -0.68
CA THR A 136 16.11 4.38 -1.27
C THR A 136 17.00 5.52 -1.76
N LEU A 137 16.41 6.58 -2.31
CA LEU A 137 17.15 7.78 -2.71
C LEU A 137 17.75 8.49 -1.50
N ILE A 138 16.96 8.70 -0.44
CA ILE A 138 17.48 9.31 0.80
C ILE A 138 18.62 8.46 1.37
N TRP A 139 18.44 7.14 1.42
CA TRP A 139 19.43 6.22 1.95
C TRP A 139 20.75 6.26 1.16
N ALA A 140 20.67 6.17 -0.17
CA ALA A 140 21.84 6.16 -1.05
C ALA A 140 22.61 7.49 -1.05
N TYR A 141 21.89 8.62 -1.05
CA TYR A 141 22.49 9.95 -1.16
C TYR A 141 22.87 10.59 0.18
N ALA A 142 22.37 10.10 1.31
CA ALA A 142 22.78 10.58 2.63
C ALA A 142 24.29 10.41 2.88
N GLY A 143 24.89 9.32 2.40
CA GLY A 143 26.35 9.13 2.48
C GLY A 143 27.13 10.19 1.71
N PHE A 144 26.64 10.59 0.52
CA PHE A 144 27.22 11.68 -0.25
C PHE A 144 27.09 13.02 0.47
N LEU A 145 25.93 13.32 1.08
CA LEU A 145 25.74 14.52 1.89
C LEU A 145 26.74 14.60 3.05
N ASN A 146 27.05 13.46 3.68
CA ASN A 146 28.05 13.39 4.74
C ASN A 146 29.43 13.84 4.27
N LEU A 147 29.88 13.31 3.13
CA LEU A 147 31.18 13.65 2.54
C LEU A 147 31.31 15.12 2.16
N VAL A 148 30.20 15.74 1.71
CA VAL A 148 30.20 17.15 1.25
C VAL A 148 30.10 18.13 2.42
N LEU A 149 29.26 17.84 3.42
CA LEU A 149 28.89 18.82 4.45
C LEU A 149 29.66 18.66 5.77
N TYR A 150 30.06 17.44 6.14
CA TYR A 150 30.61 17.14 7.48
C TYR A 150 31.97 16.43 7.44
N LYS A 151 32.66 16.52 6.30
CA LYS A 151 34.00 16.02 6.04
C LYS A 151 34.93 16.00 7.26
#